data_AF-A0A512JKA8-F1
#
_entry.id   AF-A0A512JKA8-F1
#
_cell.length_a   1.000
_cell.length_b   1.000
_cell.length_c   1.000
_cell.angle_alpha   90.00
_cell.angle_beta   90.00
_cell.angle_gamma   90.00
#
_symmetry.space_group_name_H-M   'P 1'
#
loop_
_entity.id
_entity.type
_entity.pdbx_description
1 polymer ?
#
loop_
_entity_poly.entity_id
_entity_poly.type
_entity_poly.pdbx_seq_one_letter_code
_entity_poly.pdbx_strand_id
1 'polypeptide(L)'
;MTDLCMDAHGGVLFANDDWQLLPEGLEHRATGYFIEREALAARRSDGLWAWPLQLAEKSWCTPHLFREVFLAALDRFGLAADEALSRSFAVGFGLRPALGGRDGFVALGEVLRPKSAARKRPAEAKPAPRQPVRDRAGERVPVGASA
;
A
#
# COMPACT_ATOMS: atom_id res chain seq x y z
N MET A 1 43.87 27.91 1.95
CA MET A 1 44.59 27.15 0.91
C MET A 1 44.71 25.71 1.44
N THR A 2 43.77 24.82 1.15
CA THR A 2 42.79 24.85 0.04
C THR A 2 41.36 24.87 0.57
N ASP A 3 40.62 25.91 0.21
CA ASP A 3 39.16 25.90 0.29
C ASP A 3 38.68 25.32 -1.04
N LEU A 4 38.31 24.05 -1.03
CA LEU A 4 37.63 23.33 -2.11
C LEU A 4 36.60 22.44 -1.44
N CYS A 5 35.64 23.09 -0.77
CA CYS A 5 34.34 22.47 -0.56
C CYS A 5 33.81 22.14 -1.96
N MET A 6 33.73 20.85 -2.30
CA MET A 6 33.12 20.44 -3.55
C MET A 6 31.60 20.52 -3.38
N ASP A 7 31.08 21.75 -3.43
CA ASP A 7 29.67 22.05 -3.69
C ASP A 7 29.33 21.71 -5.16
N ALA A 8 29.62 20.46 -5.55
CA ALA A 8 29.55 19.92 -6.90
C ALA A 8 28.28 19.09 -7.14
N HIS A 9 27.24 19.40 -6.36
CA HIS A 9 25.91 18.85 -6.53
C HIS A 9 24.95 20.02 -6.63
N GLY A 10 24.42 20.28 -7.84
CA GLY A 10 23.25 21.14 -7.95
C GLY A 10 22.16 20.58 -7.03
N GLY A 11 21.45 21.46 -6.32
CA GLY A 11 20.70 21.07 -5.12
C GLY A 11 19.81 19.83 -5.29
N VAL A 12 19.83 18.96 -4.26
CA VAL A 12 19.06 17.70 -4.19
C VAL A 12 17.61 17.93 -4.63
N LEU A 13 17.20 17.23 -5.69
CA LEU A 13 15.89 17.36 -6.32
C LEU A 13 14.82 16.50 -5.63
N PHE A 14 15.25 15.37 -5.06
CA PHE A 14 14.45 14.44 -4.26
C PHE A 14 15.40 13.56 -3.43
N ALA A 15 14.97 13.07 -2.27
CA ALA A 15 15.71 12.06 -1.51
C ALA A 15 14.77 11.20 -0.65
N ASN A 16 15.20 9.96 -0.41
CA ASN A 16 14.65 9.07 0.61
C ASN A 16 15.79 8.56 1.51
N ASP A 17 15.53 7.54 2.33
CA ASP A 17 16.50 7.07 3.33
C ASP A 17 17.84 6.64 2.69
N ASP A 18 17.78 5.82 1.64
CA ASP A 18 18.94 5.22 0.97
C ASP A 18 19.50 6.07 -0.19
N TRP A 19 18.66 6.86 -0.87
CA TRP A 19 19.01 7.49 -2.16
C TRP A 19 18.73 9.00 -2.21
N GLN A 20 19.52 9.69 -3.03
CA GLN A 20 19.29 11.08 -3.42
C GLN A 20 19.33 11.23 -4.95
N LEU A 21 18.47 12.11 -5.46
CA LEU A 21 18.40 12.53 -6.86
C LEU A 21 19.03 13.91 -6.99
N LEU A 22 20.06 14.00 -7.82
CA LEU A 22 20.79 15.20 -8.18
C LEU A 22 20.49 15.56 -9.65
N PRO A 23 20.74 16.80 -10.11
CA PRO A 23 20.61 17.17 -11.53
C PRO A 23 21.45 16.29 -12.48
N GLU A 24 22.55 15.75 -11.98
CA GLU A 24 23.52 14.94 -12.70
C GLU A 24 23.19 13.43 -12.68
N GLY A 25 22.33 12.95 -11.78
CA GLY A 25 22.05 11.51 -11.63
C GLY A 25 21.47 11.08 -10.27
N LEU A 26 21.55 9.78 -9.99
CA LEU A 26 21.13 9.17 -8.73
C LEU A 26 22.35 8.73 -7.91
N GLU A 27 22.32 8.99 -6.59
CA GLU A 27 23.37 8.57 -5.68
C GLU A 27 22.82 7.77 -4.49
N HIS A 28 23.47 6.65 -4.16
CA HIS A 28 23.19 5.90 -2.94
C HIS A 28 23.98 6.45 -1.76
N ARG A 29 23.28 7.04 -0.79
CA ARG A 29 23.82 7.90 0.27
C ARG A 29 24.82 7.20 1.18
N ALA A 30 24.65 5.90 1.41
CA ALA A 30 25.50 5.11 2.32
C ALA A 30 26.76 4.52 1.65
N THR A 31 26.81 4.45 0.31
CA THR A 31 27.95 3.85 -0.43
C THR A 31 28.64 4.81 -1.41
N GLY A 32 28.06 5.99 -1.67
CA GLY A 32 28.51 6.90 -2.74
C GLY A 32 28.33 6.31 -4.14
N TYR A 33 27.49 5.28 -4.31
CA TYR A 33 27.28 4.65 -5.61
C TYR A 33 26.44 5.54 -6.50
N PHE A 34 27.05 6.07 -7.57
CA PHE A 34 26.43 7.02 -8.48
C PHE A 34 26.01 6.38 -9.80
N ILE A 35 24.86 6.83 -10.31
CA ILE A 35 24.30 6.48 -11.61
C ILE A 35 24.07 7.78 -12.38
N GLU A 36 24.88 8.01 -13.42
CA GLU A 36 24.75 9.17 -14.32
C GLU A 36 23.35 9.23 -14.93
N ARG A 37 22.80 10.45 -15.03
CA ARG A 37 21.49 10.73 -15.62
C ARG A 37 21.33 10.11 -17.01
N GLU A 38 22.34 10.25 -17.86
CA GLU A 38 22.38 9.73 -19.22
C GLU A 38 22.35 8.20 -19.23
N ALA A 39 22.90 7.55 -18.21
CA ALA A 39 22.89 6.11 -18.06
C ALA A 39 21.52 5.58 -17.58
N LEU A 40 20.66 6.38 -16.94
CA LEU A 40 19.37 5.90 -16.39
C LEU A 40 18.47 5.24 -17.44
N ALA A 41 18.48 5.76 -18.67
CA ALA A 41 17.69 5.23 -19.79
C ALA A 41 18.27 3.95 -20.43
N ALA A 42 19.44 3.48 -19.99
CA ALA A 42 20.17 2.38 -20.62
C ALA A 42 19.35 1.08 -20.69
N ARG A 43 19.33 0.48 -21.89
CA ARG A 43 18.65 -0.77 -22.19
C ARG A 43 19.65 -1.89 -22.48
N ARG A 44 19.25 -3.11 -22.16
CA ARG A 44 19.95 -4.34 -22.55
C ARG A 44 19.48 -4.82 -23.93
N SER A 45 20.18 -5.80 -24.49
CA SER A 45 19.83 -6.44 -25.78
C SER A 45 18.47 -7.17 -25.77
N ASP A 46 17.95 -7.50 -24.58
CA ASP A 46 16.62 -8.08 -24.35
C ASP A 46 15.49 -7.02 -24.25
N GLY A 47 15.82 -5.73 -24.39
CA GLY A 47 14.88 -4.60 -24.30
C GLY A 47 14.54 -4.15 -22.87
N LEU A 48 15.00 -4.87 -21.85
CA LEU A 48 14.81 -4.49 -20.44
C LEU A 48 15.73 -3.32 -20.05
N TRP A 49 15.34 -2.60 -19.00
CA TRP A 49 16.14 -1.54 -18.41
C TRP A 49 17.33 -2.16 -17.66
N ALA A 50 18.52 -1.61 -17.87
CA ALA A 50 19.74 -2.14 -17.28
C ALA A 50 19.77 -1.98 -15.74
N TRP A 51 19.44 -0.79 -15.23
CA TRP A 51 19.63 -0.45 -13.83
C TRP A 51 18.78 -1.24 -12.83
N PRO A 52 17.47 -1.49 -13.05
CA PRO A 52 16.68 -2.35 -12.17
C PRO A 52 17.21 -3.78 -12.07
N LEU A 53 17.90 -4.29 -13.10
CA LEU A 53 18.51 -5.62 -13.09
C LEU A 53 19.89 -5.57 -12.41
N GLN A 54 20.72 -4.59 -12.75
CA GLN A 54 22.07 -4.44 -12.19
C GLN A 54 22.08 -4.17 -10.69
N LEU A 55 21.08 -3.43 -10.17
CA LEU A 55 20.96 -3.15 -8.74
C LEU A 55 20.33 -4.31 -7.95
N ALA A 56 19.53 -5.17 -8.58
CA ALA A 56 19.01 -6.36 -7.94
C ALA A 56 20.10 -7.37 -7.52
N GLU A 57 21.26 -7.34 -8.20
CA GLU A 57 22.44 -8.11 -7.81
C GLU A 57 23.14 -7.57 -6.55
N LYS A 58 22.77 -6.37 -6.05
CA LYS A 58 23.49 -5.68 -4.99
C LYS A 58 22.74 -5.82 -3.67
N SER A 59 23.32 -6.57 -2.74
CA SER A 59 22.72 -6.86 -1.42
C SER A 59 22.44 -5.64 -0.54
N TRP A 60 23.04 -4.49 -0.85
CA TRP A 60 22.80 -3.21 -0.18
C TRP A 60 21.64 -2.39 -0.78
N CYS A 61 21.10 -2.77 -1.93
CA CYS A 61 20.05 -2.00 -2.60
C CYS A 61 18.66 -2.40 -2.09
N THR A 62 18.03 -1.52 -1.30
CA THR A 62 16.63 -1.70 -0.89
C THR A 62 15.68 -1.52 -2.09
N PRO A 63 14.93 -2.55 -2.54
CA PRO A 63 14.22 -2.52 -3.82
C PRO A 63 13.14 -1.43 -3.93
N HIS A 64 12.42 -1.19 -2.83
CA HIS A 64 11.34 -0.22 -2.77
C HIS A 64 11.85 1.22 -2.82
N LEU A 65 12.92 1.53 -2.06
CA LEU A 65 13.54 2.85 -2.02
C LEU A 65 14.24 3.19 -3.34
N PHE A 66 14.90 2.21 -3.98
CA PHE A 66 15.43 2.40 -5.32
C PHE A 66 14.32 2.61 -6.36
N ARG A 67 13.23 1.84 -6.32
CA ARG A 67 12.11 2.04 -7.26
C ARG A 67 11.48 3.43 -7.14
N GLU A 68 11.31 3.92 -5.91
CA GLU A 68 10.79 5.27 -5.64
C GLU A 68 11.69 6.35 -6.26
N VAL A 69 12.99 6.37 -5.91
CA VAL A 69 13.93 7.38 -6.40
C VAL A 69 14.09 7.29 -7.93
N PHE A 70 14.06 6.08 -8.50
CA PHE A 70 14.20 5.88 -9.94
C PHE A 70 13.00 6.43 -10.69
N LEU A 71 11.77 6.21 -10.21
CA LEU A 71 10.58 6.79 -10.82
C LEU A 71 10.56 8.33 -10.70
N ALA A 72 11.01 8.89 -9.57
CA ALA A 72 11.20 10.34 -9.42
C ALA A 72 12.24 10.89 -10.40
N ALA A 73 13.33 10.15 -10.65
CA ALA A 73 14.34 10.51 -11.65
C ALA A 73 13.76 10.49 -13.08
N LEU A 74 12.97 9.47 -13.42
CA LEU A 74 12.35 9.38 -14.74
C LEU A 74 11.42 10.56 -15.02
N ASP A 75 10.54 10.90 -14.07
CA ASP A 75 9.65 12.06 -14.15
C ASP A 75 10.47 13.36 -14.29
N ARG A 76 11.46 13.56 -13.40
CA ARG A 76 12.28 14.78 -13.36
C ARG A 76 13.13 14.99 -14.61
N PHE A 77 13.56 13.93 -15.28
CA PHE A 77 14.38 13.99 -16.49
C PHE A 77 13.57 13.82 -17.79
N GLY A 78 12.24 13.65 -17.72
CA GLY A 78 11.38 13.49 -18.88
C GLY A 78 11.52 12.13 -19.60
N LEU A 79 11.94 11.10 -18.88
CA LEU A 79 12.11 9.74 -19.41
C LEU A 79 10.79 8.96 -19.26
N ALA A 80 10.25 8.44 -20.36
CA ALA A 80 8.99 7.71 -20.34
C ALA A 80 9.14 6.34 -19.65
N ALA A 81 8.38 6.13 -18.56
CA ALA A 81 8.20 4.82 -17.96
C ALA A 81 7.31 3.94 -18.87
N ASP A 82 7.83 2.79 -19.30
CA ASP A 82 7.16 1.86 -20.21
C ASP A 82 6.82 0.51 -19.53
N GLU A 83 6.14 -0.39 -20.26
CA GLU A 83 5.85 -1.74 -19.76
C GLU A 83 7.14 -2.52 -19.46
N ALA A 84 8.19 -2.29 -20.26
CA ALA A 84 9.51 -2.91 -20.07
C ALA A 84 10.13 -2.50 -18.72
N LEU A 85 9.92 -1.29 -18.21
CA LEU A 85 10.36 -0.86 -16.88
C LEU A 85 9.69 -1.71 -15.79
N SER A 86 8.37 -1.85 -15.88
CA SER A 86 7.59 -2.66 -14.94
C SER A 86 8.05 -4.12 -14.95
N ARG A 87 8.34 -4.66 -16.15
CA ARG A 87 8.91 -6.00 -16.33
C ARG A 87 10.33 -6.10 -15.76
N SER A 88 11.16 -5.06 -15.89
CA SER A 88 12.53 -5.02 -15.38
C SER A 88 12.58 -5.06 -13.85
N PHE A 89 11.71 -4.30 -13.17
CA PHE A 89 11.54 -4.37 -11.71
C PHE A 89 11.00 -5.72 -11.24
N ALA A 90 10.08 -6.34 -12.01
CA ALA A 90 9.55 -7.66 -11.70
C ALA A 90 10.59 -8.78 -11.85
N VAL A 91 11.46 -8.71 -12.87
CA VAL A 91 12.53 -9.69 -13.11
C VAL A 91 13.69 -9.51 -12.13
N GLY A 92 14.15 -8.28 -11.90
CA GLY A 92 15.27 -8.01 -10.99
C GLY A 92 14.90 -8.23 -9.53
N PHE A 93 13.88 -7.53 -9.06
CA PHE A 93 13.56 -7.44 -7.63
C PHE A 93 12.35 -8.28 -7.20
N GLY A 94 11.71 -9.03 -8.10
CA GLY A 94 10.43 -9.71 -7.83
C GLY A 94 9.24 -8.76 -7.64
N LEU A 95 9.43 -7.46 -7.87
CA LEU A 95 8.41 -6.43 -7.67
C LEU A 95 7.33 -6.51 -8.74
N ARG A 96 6.19 -7.13 -8.40
CA ARG A 96 5.03 -7.13 -9.30
C ARG A 96 4.53 -5.69 -9.50
N PRO A 97 4.17 -5.28 -10.73
CA PRO A 97 3.51 -4.01 -10.96
C PRO A 97 2.21 -3.95 -10.14
N ALA A 98 1.94 -2.79 -9.55
CA ALA A 98 0.73 -2.55 -8.78
C ALA A 98 -0.49 -2.34 -9.69
N LEU A 99 -0.79 -3.36 -10.51
CA LEU A 99 -2.12 -3.55 -11.07
C LEU A 99 -3.07 -3.74 -9.88
N GLY A 100 -3.96 -2.78 -9.66
CA GLY A 100 -4.82 -2.74 -8.49
C GLY A 100 -5.75 -3.94 -8.44
N GLY A 101 -5.49 -4.87 -7.52
CA GLY A 101 -6.29 -6.07 -7.34
C GLY A 101 -5.62 -7.06 -6.39
N ARG A 102 -6.37 -7.59 -5.43
CA ARG A 102 -5.91 -8.69 -4.54
C ARG A 102 -6.04 -10.05 -5.24
N ASP A 103 -5.69 -10.13 -6.53
CA ASP A 103 -5.90 -11.32 -7.36
C ASP A 103 -4.88 -12.42 -7.02
N GLY A 104 -5.18 -13.13 -5.94
CA GLY A 104 -4.43 -14.29 -5.45
C GLY A 104 -4.25 -14.33 -3.92
N PHE A 105 -4.39 -13.21 -3.21
CA PHE A 105 -4.23 -13.20 -1.74
C PHE A 105 -5.59 -13.34 -1.03
N VAL A 106 -6.07 -14.57 -0.95
CA VAL A 106 -7.21 -14.93 -0.10
C VAL A 106 -6.76 -14.85 1.36
N ALA A 107 -7.45 -14.06 2.19
CA ALA A 107 -7.16 -13.99 3.61
C ALA A 107 -7.42 -15.36 4.27
N LEU A 108 -6.55 -15.80 5.18
CA LEU A 108 -6.65 -17.13 5.81
C LEU A 108 -8.01 -17.38 6.48
N GLY A 109 -8.65 -16.34 7.02
CA GLY A 109 -10.00 -16.41 7.59
C GLY A 109 -11.12 -16.69 6.58
N GLU A 110 -10.91 -16.49 5.28
CA GLU A 110 -11.86 -16.91 4.24
C GLU A 110 -11.67 -18.37 3.82
N VAL A 111 -10.43 -18.87 3.86
CA VAL A 111 -10.12 -20.30 3.65
C VAL A 111 -10.68 -21.13 4.81
N LEU A 112 -10.55 -20.63 6.04
CA LEU A 112 -11.04 -21.26 7.26
C LEU A 112 -12.48 -20.82 7.58
N ARG A 113 -13.46 -21.14 6.72
CA ARG A 113 -14.88 -21.10 7.13
C ARG A 113 -15.24 -22.35 7.94
N PRO A 114 -15.38 -22.29 9.28
CA PRO A 114 -16.01 -23.39 10.02
C PRO A 114 -17.44 -23.57 9.54
N LYS A 115 -17.85 -24.83 9.40
CA LYS A 115 -19.15 -25.25 8.87
C LYS A 115 -20.28 -24.97 9.86
N SER A 116 -20.71 -23.72 9.97
CA SER A 116 -21.90 -23.33 10.72
C SER A 116 -23.13 -24.01 10.12
N ALA A 117 -23.67 -25.00 10.84
CA ALA A 117 -24.84 -25.75 10.40
C ALA A 117 -26.09 -24.84 10.37
N ALA A 118 -26.75 -24.76 9.22
CA ALA A 118 -27.94 -23.94 9.04
C ALA A 118 -29.20 -24.80 8.87
N ARG A 119 -30.20 -24.66 9.77
CA ARG A 119 -31.67 -24.84 9.56
C ARG A 119 -32.42 -24.82 10.92
N LYS A 120 -33.63 -24.24 11.12
CA LYS A 120 -34.65 -23.61 10.23
C LYS A 120 -35.33 -22.37 10.90
N ARG A 121 -35.88 -21.45 10.09
CA ARG A 121 -36.95 -20.44 10.40
C ARG A 121 -38.36 -21.12 10.27
N PRO A 122 -39.55 -20.45 10.40
CA PRO A 122 -39.90 -19.04 10.67
C PRO A 122 -40.99 -18.84 11.76
N ALA A 123 -41.56 -17.61 11.87
CA ALA A 123 -42.64 -17.23 12.78
C ALA A 123 -43.90 -16.73 12.04
N GLU A 124 -45.09 -17.08 12.55
CA GLU A 124 -46.44 -16.69 12.06
C GLU A 124 -47.46 -17.15 13.15
N ALA A 125 -48.61 -16.56 13.50
CA ALA A 125 -49.14 -15.20 13.50
C ALA A 125 -50.41 -15.17 14.40
N LYS A 126 -50.71 -13.98 14.95
CA LYS A 126 -51.88 -13.48 15.73
C LYS A 126 -53.26 -14.18 15.59
N PRO A 127 -54.17 -14.06 16.59
CA PRO A 127 -55.10 -12.91 16.56
C PRO A 127 -55.38 -12.24 17.92
N ALA A 128 -55.94 -11.02 17.88
CA ALA A 128 -56.49 -10.27 19.02
C ALA A 128 -58.01 -10.12 18.85
N PRO A 129 -58.78 -9.83 19.92
CA PRO A 129 -59.29 -8.47 20.12
C PRO A 129 -59.39 -8.10 21.64
N ARG A 130 -59.91 -6.97 22.16
CA ARG A 130 -60.62 -5.77 21.63
C ARG A 130 -59.97 -4.47 22.15
N GLN A 131 -60.43 -3.32 21.65
CA GLN A 131 -60.26 -1.95 22.17
C GLN A 131 -61.60 -1.46 22.81
N PRO A 132 -61.73 -0.21 23.28
CA PRO A 132 -61.06 0.49 24.39
C PRO A 132 -62.11 1.00 25.42
N VAL A 133 -61.74 1.86 26.38
CA VAL A 133 -62.51 3.04 26.88
C VAL A 133 -61.81 3.63 28.12
N ARG A 134 -61.94 4.95 28.33
CA ARG A 134 -61.33 5.73 29.42
C ARG A 134 -62.17 5.74 30.71
N ASP A 135 -61.56 6.34 31.73
CA ASP A 135 -62.15 7.22 32.75
C ASP A 135 -62.53 6.64 34.14
N ARG A 136 -61.80 7.17 35.14
CA ARG A 136 -62.33 7.90 36.32
C ARG A 136 -62.64 7.16 37.65
N ALA A 137 -61.69 7.37 38.56
CA ALA A 137 -61.86 7.79 39.96
C ALA A 137 -62.41 6.83 41.05
N GLY A 138 -61.78 6.95 42.23
CA GLY A 138 -62.26 6.47 43.53
C GLY A 138 -61.92 5.00 43.86
N GLU A 139 -61.83 4.58 45.13
CA GLU A 139 -61.64 5.33 46.38
C GLU A 139 -61.15 4.35 47.49
N ARG A 140 -60.31 4.84 48.42
CA ARG A 140 -59.98 4.31 49.79
C ARG A 140 -59.51 2.86 50.04
N VAL A 141 -58.34 2.81 50.68
CA VAL A 141 -57.87 1.90 51.76
C VAL A 141 -58.92 1.83 52.89
N PRO A 142 -59.27 0.67 53.52
CA PRO A 142 -58.39 -0.19 54.36
C PRO A 142 -58.67 -1.72 54.14
N VAL A 143 -58.26 -2.72 54.94
CA VAL A 143 -57.66 -2.81 56.29
C VAL A 143 -56.76 -4.06 56.36
N GLY A 144 -55.80 -4.07 57.29
CA GLY A 144 -54.91 -5.21 57.50
C GLY A 144 -55.55 -6.44 58.18
N ALA A 145 -54.82 -7.54 58.08
CA ALA A 145 -54.87 -8.70 58.98
C ALA A 145 -53.53 -9.44 58.88
N SER A 146 -52.85 -9.64 60.01
CA SER A 146 -51.66 -10.49 60.10
C SER A 146 -52.04 -11.96 60.24
N ALA A 147 -51.14 -12.84 59.82
CA ALA A 147 -50.95 -14.20 60.35
C ALA A 147 -49.45 -14.50 60.31
#